data_AF-A0A6B3C7A8-F1
#
_entry.id   AF-A0A6B3C7A8-F1
#
_cell.length_a   1.000
_cell.length_b   1.000
_cell.length_c   1.000
_cell.angle_alpha   90.00
_cell.angle_beta   90.00
_cell.angle_gamma   90.00
#
_symmetry.space_group_name_H-M   'P 1'
#
loop_
_entity.id
_entity.type
_entity.pdbx_description
1 polymer ?
#
loop_
_entity_poly.entity_id
_entity_poly.type
_entity_poly.pdbx_seq_one_letter_code
_entity_poly.pdbx_strand_id
1 'polypeptide(L)'
;MKLKQSFLVGAASVLAFSGLPVFMAGAQADPSCVVSATGSTSGKSYTVKFTSNPCGRKVRAYLGCINPDTFYRTNKYGATISGTGSSKATCHPDDMIEKRGHQVNVPDQGWTTYIH
;
A
#
# COMPACT_ATOMS: atom_id res chain seq x y z
N MET A 1 3.09 -5.19 -60.40
CA MET A 1 3.12 -6.51 -59.73
C MET A 1 2.93 -6.29 -58.23
N LYS A 2 2.13 -7.16 -57.58
CA LYS A 2 1.63 -7.08 -56.19
C LYS A 2 2.71 -7.33 -55.14
N LEU A 3 2.59 -6.70 -53.94
CA LEU A 3 2.47 -7.34 -52.60
C LEU A 3 2.33 -6.23 -51.52
N LYS A 4 1.17 -6.10 -50.83
CA LYS A 4 0.80 -6.60 -49.47
C LYS A 4 1.19 -5.62 -48.34
N GLN A 5 0.19 -5.02 -47.67
CA GLN A 5 -0.27 -5.30 -46.27
C GLN A 5 0.69 -4.73 -45.20
N SER A 6 0.35 -4.21 -44.02
CA SER A 6 -0.87 -3.84 -43.29
C SER A 6 -0.41 -3.55 -41.84
N PHE A 7 -1.02 -2.56 -41.17
CA PHE A 7 -1.30 -2.50 -39.72
C PHE A 7 -0.22 -2.21 -38.63
N LEU A 8 -0.75 -1.55 -37.58
CA LEU A 8 -0.36 -1.47 -36.14
C LEU A 8 0.69 -0.42 -35.72
N VAL A 9 0.29 0.69 -35.06
CA VAL A 9 -0.09 0.88 -33.63
C VAL A 9 1.12 0.78 -32.69
N GLY A 10 1.30 1.79 -31.81
CA GLY A 10 2.05 1.59 -30.58
C GLY A 10 2.58 2.87 -29.95
N ALA A 11 1.83 3.41 -28.99
CA ALA A 11 2.27 4.46 -28.07
C ALA A 11 3.18 3.90 -26.96
N ALA A 12 3.84 4.84 -26.27
CA ALA A 12 4.19 4.85 -24.85
C ALA A 12 5.51 4.21 -24.36
N SER A 13 6.38 5.13 -23.91
CA SER A 13 6.96 5.20 -22.57
C SER A 13 8.14 4.29 -22.19
N VAL A 14 9.24 4.93 -21.77
CA VAL A 14 10.04 4.46 -20.62
C VAL A 14 10.42 5.68 -19.77
N LEU A 15 9.59 6.01 -18.78
CA LEU A 15 10.08 6.75 -17.62
C LEU A 15 10.62 5.73 -16.63
N ALA A 16 11.95 5.75 -16.49
CA ALA A 16 12.68 4.93 -15.55
C ALA A 16 12.30 5.32 -14.11
N PHE A 17 11.79 4.35 -13.36
CA PHE A 17 11.84 4.38 -11.90
C PHE A 17 12.66 3.17 -11.46
N SER A 18 13.93 3.41 -11.16
CA SER A 18 14.86 2.47 -10.56
C SER A 18 14.47 2.23 -9.10
N GLY A 19 13.78 1.12 -8.86
CA GLY A 19 13.40 0.62 -7.55
C GLY A 19 12.62 -0.67 -7.71
N LEU A 20 13.29 -1.73 -8.19
CA LEU A 20 12.71 -3.07 -8.34
C LEU A 20 12.22 -3.58 -6.97
N PRO A 21 10.92 -3.78 -6.75
CA PRO A 21 10.50 -4.67 -5.68
C PRO A 21 10.95 -6.08 -6.07
N VAL A 22 11.67 -6.74 -5.17
CA VAL A 22 12.02 -8.16 -5.30
C VAL A 22 10.72 -8.95 -5.34
N PHE A 23 10.34 -9.45 -6.52
CA PHE A 23 9.24 -10.39 -6.69
C PHE A 23 9.67 -11.76 -6.16
N MET A 24 9.41 -12.01 -4.88
CA MET A 24 9.24 -13.39 -4.41
C MET A 24 8.02 -13.97 -5.15
N ALA A 25 8.18 -15.13 -5.77
CA ALA A 25 7.14 -15.81 -6.54
C ALA A 25 5.93 -16.15 -5.66
N GLY A 26 4.97 -15.24 -5.60
CA GLY A 26 3.66 -15.40 -4.96
C GLY A 26 2.73 -14.38 -5.60
N ALA A 27 1.73 -14.86 -6.34
CA ALA A 27 0.71 -14.11 -7.09
C ALA A 27 1.13 -12.67 -7.43
N GLN A 28 1.75 -12.52 -8.62
CA GLN A 28 2.12 -11.25 -9.22
C GLN A 28 0.96 -10.27 -9.01
N ALA A 29 1.14 -9.29 -8.13
CA ALA A 29 0.10 -8.32 -7.83
C ALA A 29 -0.32 -7.69 -9.17
N ASP A 30 -1.55 -7.99 -9.60
CA ASP A 30 -2.08 -7.47 -10.85
C ASP A 30 -1.80 -5.96 -10.90
N PRO A 31 -0.97 -5.48 -11.86
CA PRO A 31 -0.57 -4.09 -11.91
C PRO A 31 -1.78 -3.15 -12.12
N SER A 32 -2.93 -3.67 -12.58
CA SER A 32 -4.19 -2.94 -12.65
C SER A 32 -4.87 -2.76 -11.28
N CYS A 33 -4.44 -3.49 -10.25
CA CYS A 33 -4.99 -3.47 -8.89
C CYS A 33 -4.11 -2.75 -7.86
N VAL A 34 -3.17 -1.91 -8.30
CA VAL A 34 -2.28 -1.18 -7.40
C VAL A 34 -3.07 -0.17 -6.57
N VAL A 35 -2.90 -0.23 -5.25
CA VAL A 35 -3.46 0.73 -4.31
C VAL A 35 -2.46 1.86 -4.12
N SER A 36 -2.90 3.09 -4.36
CA SER A 36 -2.09 4.29 -4.10
C SER A 36 -2.56 4.94 -2.82
N ALA A 37 -1.61 5.32 -1.96
CA ALA A 37 -1.90 5.95 -0.69
C ALA A 37 -0.83 6.96 -0.30
N THR A 38 -1.26 8.04 0.36
CA THR A 38 -0.39 9.01 1.02
C THR A 38 -0.67 9.00 2.51
N GLY A 39 0.32 9.28 3.35
CA GLY A 39 0.10 9.28 4.79
C GLY A 39 0.72 10.47 5.49
N SER A 40 0.17 10.81 6.64
CA SER A 40 0.64 11.88 7.50
C SER A 40 0.60 11.44 8.96
N THR A 41 1.63 11.86 9.70
CA THR A 41 1.75 11.59 11.14
C THR A 41 1.37 12.84 11.91
N SER A 42 0.57 12.69 12.96
CA SER A 42 0.25 13.76 13.90
C SER A 42 0.19 13.18 15.32
N GLY A 43 1.12 13.62 16.17
CA GLY A 43 1.34 13.03 17.49
C GLY A 43 1.60 11.52 17.40
N LYS A 44 0.79 10.73 18.13
CA LYS A 44 0.85 9.25 18.14
C LYS A 44 -0.03 8.58 17.08
N SER A 45 -0.59 9.36 16.16
CA SER A 45 -1.50 8.89 15.14
C SER A 45 -0.87 8.93 13.75
N TYR A 46 -1.25 7.97 12.92
CA TYR A 46 -0.94 7.95 11.50
C TYR A 46 -2.23 7.85 10.69
N THR A 47 -2.44 8.82 9.81
CA THR A 47 -3.58 8.83 8.89
C THR A 47 -3.09 8.51 7.50
N VAL A 48 -3.69 7.51 6.86
CA VAL A 48 -3.45 7.14 5.48
C VAL A 48 -4.66 7.53 4.64
N LYS A 49 -4.43 8.28 3.58
CA LYS A 49 -5.40 8.59 2.53
C LYS A 49 -5.14 7.71 1.31
N PHE A 50 -6.05 6.79 1.03
CA PHE A 50 -6.06 5.95 -0.15
C PHE A 50 -6.66 6.75 -1.32
N THR A 51 -5.84 7.07 -2.31
CA THR A 51 -6.20 7.90 -3.47
C THR A 51 -6.62 7.08 -4.68
N SER A 52 -6.16 5.83 -4.78
CA SER A 52 -6.57 4.89 -5.83
C SER A 52 -6.71 3.49 -5.25
N ASN A 53 -7.80 2.81 -5.61
CA ASN A 53 -8.06 1.41 -5.25
C ASN A 53 -8.96 0.77 -6.31
N PRO A 54 -8.44 0.54 -7.53
CA PRO A 54 -9.23 0.19 -8.71
C PRO A 54 -9.93 -1.16 -8.58
N CYS A 55 -9.39 -2.09 -7.78
CA CYS A 55 -9.97 -3.40 -7.55
C CYS A 55 -10.80 -3.48 -6.25
N GLY A 56 -11.10 -2.33 -5.62
CA GLY A 56 -11.97 -2.27 -4.44
C GLY A 56 -11.46 -3.08 -3.25
N ARG A 57 -10.14 -3.28 -3.12
CA ARG A 57 -9.53 -4.08 -2.06
C ARG A 57 -9.85 -3.49 -0.69
N LYS A 58 -9.91 -4.33 0.35
CA LYS A 58 -9.98 -3.82 1.72
C LYS A 58 -8.63 -3.24 2.11
N VAL A 59 -8.63 -2.02 2.63
CA VAL A 59 -7.42 -1.28 2.99
C VAL A 59 -7.54 -0.64 4.37
N ARG A 60 -6.43 -0.47 5.08
CA ARG A 60 -6.39 0.18 6.40
C ARG A 60 -5.01 0.77 6.71
N ALA A 61 -4.98 1.77 7.57
CA ALA A 61 -3.71 2.28 8.11
C ALA A 61 -3.05 1.24 9.01
N TYR A 62 -1.72 1.22 9.00
CA TYR A 62 -0.88 0.37 9.84
C TYR A 62 0.10 1.22 10.65
N LEU A 63 0.20 0.90 11.93
CA LEU A 63 1.14 1.48 12.87
C LEU A 63 1.79 0.38 13.69
N GLY A 64 3.12 0.31 13.67
CA GLY A 64 3.92 -0.41 14.65
C GLY A 64 4.26 0.54 15.79
N CYS A 65 3.92 0.16 17.01
CA CYS A 65 4.12 0.92 18.23
C CYS A 65 5.11 0.17 19.13
N ILE A 66 5.99 0.91 19.80
CA ILE A 66 6.91 0.37 20.81
C ILE A 66 6.78 1.15 22.09
N ASN A 67 6.61 0.45 23.22
CA ASN A 67 6.70 1.07 24.53
C ASN A 67 8.20 1.18 24.89
N PRO A 68 8.73 2.39 25.12
CA PRO A 68 10.16 2.59 25.33
C PRO A 68 10.65 2.04 26.67
N ASP A 69 9.78 1.94 27.67
CA ASP A 69 10.14 1.47 29.02
C ASP A 69 10.22 -0.06 29.10
N THR A 70 9.33 -0.75 28.38
CA THR A 70 9.22 -2.21 28.41
C THR A 70 9.74 -2.90 27.14
N PHE A 71 10.06 -2.12 26.10
CA PHE A 71 10.36 -2.58 24.74
C PHE A 71 9.28 -3.47 24.11
N TYR A 72 8.08 -3.46 24.68
CA TYR A 72 6.95 -4.21 24.16
C TYR A 72 6.46 -3.60 22.85
N ARG A 73 6.29 -4.45 21.83
CA ARG A 73 5.86 -4.02 20.48
C ARG A 73 4.42 -4.43 20.22
N THR A 74 3.63 -3.50 19.72
CA THR A 74 2.25 -3.76 19.29
C THR A 74 1.98 -3.21 17.90
N ASN A 75 0.99 -3.78 17.23
CA ASN A 75 0.49 -3.25 15.98
C ASN A 75 -0.88 -2.62 16.22
N LYS A 76 -1.10 -1.44 15.67
CA LYS A 76 -2.38 -0.73 15.65
C LYS A 76 -2.83 -0.58 14.21
N TYR A 77 -4.13 -0.75 14.01
CA TYR A 77 -4.75 -0.70 12.70
C TYR A 77 -5.87 0.33 12.72
N GLY A 78 -6.03 1.02 11.59
CA GLY A 78 -7.16 1.90 11.41
C GLY A 78 -8.42 1.16 10.98
N ALA A 79 -9.50 1.92 10.81
CA ALA A 79 -10.73 1.41 10.21
C ALA A 79 -10.43 0.77 8.85
N THR A 80 -11.04 -0.38 8.59
CA THR A 80 -10.97 -1.04 7.29
C THR A 80 -11.97 -0.38 6.37
N ILE A 81 -11.52 0.05 5.20
CA ILE A 81 -12.35 0.64 4.15
C ILE A 81 -12.20 -0.16 2.86
N SER A 82 -13.21 -0.12 2.01
CA SER A 82 -13.15 -0.62 0.63
C SER A 82 -13.18 0.58 -0.31
N GLY A 83 -12.29 0.63 -1.30
CA GLY A 83 -12.17 1.77 -2.22
C GLY A 83 -11.22 2.85 -1.71
N THR A 84 -11.52 4.11 -2.02
CA THR A 84 -10.73 5.29 -1.64
C THR A 84 -11.27 5.91 -0.35
N GLY A 85 -10.44 6.70 0.34
CA GLY A 85 -10.82 7.35 1.59
C GLY A 85 -9.66 7.43 2.58
N SER A 86 -9.97 7.71 3.84
CA SER A 86 -8.96 7.85 4.90
C SER A 86 -9.14 6.79 5.98
N SER A 87 -8.02 6.26 6.48
CA SER A 87 -7.97 5.37 7.63
C SER A 87 -6.93 5.90 8.61
N LYS A 88 -7.24 5.88 9.91
CA LYS A 88 -6.35 6.40 10.96
C LYS A 88 -6.09 5.32 12.00
N ALA A 89 -4.83 5.07 12.29
CA ALA A 89 -4.39 4.26 13.42
C ALA A 89 -3.73 5.16 14.48
N THR A 90 -3.75 4.73 15.75
CA THR A 90 -3.19 5.49 16.87
C THR A 90 -2.51 4.54 17.86
N CYS A 91 -1.26 4.84 18.23
CA CYS A 91 -0.55 4.14 19.31
C CYS A 91 -1.08 4.55 20.69
N HIS A 92 -0.73 3.79 21.74
CA HIS A 92 -0.97 4.26 23.10
C HIS A 92 -0.20 5.58 23.34
N PRO A 93 -0.69 6.49 24.21
CA PRO A 93 0.02 7.74 24.52
C PRO A 93 1.48 7.54 24.95
N ASP A 94 1.75 6.48 25.70
CA ASP A 94 3.10 6.15 26.22
C ASP A 94 3.99 5.45 25.19
N ASP A 95 3.42 4.99 24.07
CA ASP A 95 4.18 4.31 23.04
C ASP A 95 4.81 5.31 22.05
N MET A 96 5.89 4.88 21.40
CA MET A 96 6.48 5.54 20.24
C MET A 96 6.06 4.84 18.95
N ILE A 97 5.94 5.61 17.86
CA ILE A 97 5.73 5.05 16.53
C ILE A 97 7.07 4.48 16.05
N GLU A 98 7.15 3.16 15.89
CA GLU A 98 8.31 2.47 15.33
C GLU A 98 8.19 2.33 13.81
N LYS A 99 6.98 2.00 13.31
CA LYS A 99 6.71 1.75 11.89
C LYS A 99 5.38 2.36 11.51
N ARG A 100 5.26 2.79 10.26
CA ARG A 100 4.04 3.36 9.70
C ARG A 100 3.85 2.85 8.28
N GLY A 101 2.61 2.77 7.85
CA GLY A 101 2.30 2.32 6.51
C GLY A 101 0.83 2.01 6.36
N HIS A 102 0.52 1.12 5.44
CA HIS A 102 -0.83 0.66 5.20
C HIS A 102 -0.86 -0.83 4.94
N GLN A 103 -2.04 -1.41 5.08
CA GLN A 103 -2.29 -2.78 4.69
C GLN A 103 -3.34 -2.86 3.59
N VAL A 104 -3.12 -3.79 2.67
CA VAL A 104 -4.06 -4.13 1.60
C VAL A 104 -4.40 -5.61 1.75
N ASN A 105 -5.69 -5.93 1.76
CA ASN A 105 -6.14 -7.32 1.72
C ASN A 105 -6.09 -7.79 0.27
N VAL A 106 -5.12 -8.65 -0.03
CA VAL A 106 -4.93 -9.25 -1.35
C VAL A 106 -5.63 -10.61 -1.36
N PRO A 107 -6.49 -10.91 -2.35
CA PRO A 107 -7.10 -12.22 -2.48
C PRO A 107 -6.06 -13.33 -2.39
N ASP A 108 -6.38 -14.40 -1.66
CA ASP A 108 -5.54 -15.59 -1.46
C ASP A 108 -4.20 -15.37 -0.72
N GLN A 109 -3.85 -14.12 -0.38
CA GLN A 109 -2.65 -13.77 0.41
C GLN A 109 -3.01 -13.16 1.77
N GLY A 110 -4.21 -12.59 1.91
CA GLY A 110 -4.64 -11.90 3.12
C GLY A 110 -4.04 -10.50 3.24
N TRP A 111 -3.80 -10.05 4.47
CA TRP A 111 -3.30 -8.69 4.73
C TRP A 111 -1.82 -8.55 4.43
N THR A 112 -1.49 -7.80 3.38
CA THR A 112 -0.12 -7.43 3.02
C THR A 112 0.21 -6.05 3.54
N THR A 113 1.35 -5.87 4.21
CA THR A 113 1.78 -4.60 4.80
C THR A 113 2.78 -3.88 3.90
N TYR A 114 2.53 -2.61 3.63
CA TYR A 114 3.37 -1.71 2.86
C TYR A 114 3.82 -0.56 3.77
N ILE A 115 5.12 -0.47 4.04
CA ILE A 115 5.72 0.52 4.95
C ILE A 115 6.05 1.81 4.19
N HIS A 116 5.93 2.96 4.89
CA HIS A 116 6.15 4.32 4.37
C HIS A 116 7.29 5.05 5.06
#